data_AF-A0A952WVT5-F1
#
_entry.id   AF-A0A952WVT5-F1
#
_cell.length_a   1.000
_cell.length_b   1.000
_cell.length_c   1.000
_cell.angle_alpha   90.00
_cell.angle_beta   90.00
_cell.angle_gamma   90.00
#
_symmetry.space_group_name_H-M   'P 1'
#
loop_
_entity.id
_entity.type
_entity.pdbx_description
1 polymer ?
#
loop_
_entity_poly.entity_id
_entity_poly.type
_entity_poly.pdbx_seq_one_letter_code
_entity_poly.pdbx_strand_id
1 'polypeptide(L)'
;MLLWPANSWLFWVAVAIAFALAMRFGLFPAQGANVSRRRIAALLILAAGAVVAVIVLPMLAFATATDSNAGSPLDFAMWTGAIFLGVLALLVATWALFADSARGRKRCPKCWYDMSASPALTCPECGTTAKSPAALLRTRRHWRVLLVAAVVLALSAAAAVGPNLRAGRGFDLVPDLVMVALCPYVSGGNRFSRAIDERIGDEATSRGVGPEGSVRRWVMLRSARTAIASTDSTIVFRGLCIFTAAGRDVQGEVPRLLELVNGMDAAVTNYALLVLWQCADENEEARAALIASLDSSNRRTVAISVGFLWPRSERSGVLALTPEVEQLGAHSNPLVRADVLRRAVSQNVHDPVTLRLFQAALVDEAPVVRATALRIAGAQMKPPADFQQHVARGLSDPTPMVQHAAAWALIGTDYPDSDLWALVPGILGTMGAGDATYFISMTMASSITETKVRTLLDVAAMYPVLRRDVNRAFAHCREFQAELLPLLRSAAAAWRSGEDEPNARALEDIITLIEDDLRMRGGGDIDQGPEQTEE
;
A
#
# COMPACT_ATOMS: atom_id res chain seq x y z
N MET A 1 7.16 16.63 17.29
CA MET A 1 7.83 17.09 16.06
C MET A 1 8.71 18.34 16.22
N LEU A 2 8.67 19.08 17.34
CA LEU A 2 9.42 20.35 17.53
C LEU A 2 10.84 20.21 18.16
N LEU A 3 11.32 18.99 18.42
CA LEU A 3 12.57 18.77 19.18
C LEU A 3 13.78 18.36 18.32
N TRP A 4 13.67 18.36 16.99
CA TRP A 4 14.84 18.09 16.14
C TRP A 4 15.69 19.36 16.01
N PRO A 5 16.97 19.36 16.44
CA PRO A 5 17.83 20.56 16.40
C PRO A 5 17.94 21.19 15.00
N ALA A 6 17.86 20.36 13.95
CA ALA A 6 17.92 20.77 12.55
C ALA A 6 16.75 21.66 12.08
N ASN A 7 15.60 21.63 12.78
CA ASN A 7 14.47 22.54 12.52
C ASN A 7 14.48 23.78 13.42
N SER A 8 15.44 23.90 14.35
CA SER A 8 15.60 25.11 15.13
C SER A 8 16.34 26.16 14.29
N TRP A 9 15.75 27.35 14.17
CA TRP A 9 16.39 28.49 13.50
C TRP A 9 17.76 28.81 14.13
N LEU A 10 17.94 28.53 15.42
CA LEU A 10 19.20 28.67 16.15
C LEU A 10 20.34 27.82 15.57
N PHE A 11 20.05 26.60 15.11
CA PHE A 11 21.04 25.73 14.45
C PHE A 11 21.53 26.36 13.14
N TRP A 12 20.61 26.84 12.30
CA TRP A 12 20.97 27.49 11.04
C TRP A 12 21.68 28.84 11.25
N VAL A 13 21.33 29.58 12.30
CA VAL A 13 22.06 30.79 12.70
C VAL A 13 23.48 30.46 13.15
N ALA A 14 23.69 29.40 13.94
CA ALA A 14 25.03 28.97 14.34
C ALA A 14 25.89 28.53 13.14
N VAL A 15 25.30 27.77 12.20
CA VAL A 15 25.97 27.39 10.94
C VAL A 15 26.30 28.62 10.09
N ALA A 16 25.37 29.56 9.95
CA ALA A 16 25.57 30.80 9.20
C ALA A 16 26.65 31.69 9.83
N ILE A 17 26.68 31.81 11.17
CA ILE A 17 27.72 32.55 11.90
C ILE A 17 29.07 31.87 11.72
N ALA A 18 29.16 30.54 11.87
CA ALA A 18 30.41 29.80 11.66
C ALA A 18 30.92 29.97 10.22
N PHE A 19 30.02 29.92 9.23
CA PHE A 19 30.35 30.14 7.83
C PHE A 19 30.79 31.59 7.55
N ALA A 20 30.10 32.58 8.12
CA ALA A 20 30.44 33.99 8.01
C ALA A 20 31.80 34.31 8.67
N LEU A 21 32.09 33.71 9.82
CA LEU A 21 33.39 33.82 10.48
C LEU A 21 34.49 33.13 9.67
N ALA A 22 34.22 31.95 9.09
CA ALA A 22 35.17 31.29 8.19
C ALA A 22 35.46 32.10 6.92
N MET A 23 34.45 32.72 6.33
CA MET A 23 34.58 33.63 5.18
C MET A 23 35.35 34.90 5.56
N ARG A 24 35.04 35.50 6.71
CA ARG A 24 35.65 36.75 7.18
C ARG A 24 37.08 36.60 7.64
N PHE A 25 37.45 35.45 8.22
CA PHE A 25 38.75 35.26 8.87
C PHE A 25 39.65 34.19 8.22
N GLY A 26 39.12 33.32 7.34
CA GLY A 26 39.84 32.12 6.90
C GLY A 26 40.17 32.00 5.41
N LEU A 27 39.33 32.52 4.51
CA LEU A 27 39.43 32.20 3.07
C LEU A 27 39.90 33.34 2.16
N PHE A 28 39.77 34.59 2.60
CA PHE A 28 40.19 35.75 1.82
C PHE A 28 41.09 36.67 2.66
N PRO A 29 42.37 36.33 2.87
CA PRO A 29 43.31 37.32 3.37
C PRO A 29 43.34 38.51 2.41
N ALA A 30 43.40 39.72 2.97
CA ALA A 30 43.76 40.93 2.23
C ALA A 30 45.04 40.64 1.41
N GLN A 31 45.06 41.13 0.17
CA GLN A 31 46.03 40.79 -0.86
C GLN A 31 47.48 40.73 -0.33
N GLY A 32 48.12 39.56 -0.39
CA GLY A 32 49.59 39.41 -0.25
C GLY A 32 50.10 38.59 0.93
N ALA A 33 49.29 38.27 1.95
CA ALA A 33 49.75 37.47 3.08
C ALA A 33 49.69 35.96 2.78
N ASN A 34 50.85 35.29 2.73
CA ASN A 34 50.94 33.83 2.67
C ASN A 34 50.28 33.23 3.92
N VAL A 35 49.08 32.65 3.76
CA VAL A 35 48.41 31.91 4.84
C VAL A 35 49.25 30.66 5.11
N SER A 36 49.83 30.58 6.31
CA SER A 36 50.68 29.44 6.66
C SER A 36 49.86 28.15 6.62
N ARG A 37 50.45 27.06 6.11
CA ARG A 37 49.80 25.73 6.07
C ARG A 37 49.25 25.30 7.42
N ARG A 38 49.89 25.76 8.51
CA ARG A 38 49.44 25.52 9.90
C ARG A 38 48.10 26.19 10.22
N ARG A 39 47.84 27.41 9.71
CA ARG A 39 46.54 28.09 9.89
C ARG A 39 45.41 27.39 9.16
N ILE A 40 45.65 26.91 7.94
CA ILE A 40 44.64 26.16 7.18
C ILE A 40 44.32 24.84 7.88
N ALA A 41 45.34 24.11 8.33
CA ALA A 41 45.15 22.88 9.09
C ALA A 41 44.37 23.13 10.39
N ALA A 42 44.70 24.19 11.14
CA ALA A 42 43.99 24.55 12.36
C ALA A 42 42.52 24.92 12.10
N LEU A 43 42.21 25.64 11.02
CA LEU A 43 40.84 25.97 10.64
C LEU A 43 40.03 24.73 10.24
N LEU A 44 40.65 23.79 9.53
CA LEU A 44 40.00 22.52 9.19
C LEU A 44 39.73 21.65 10.42
N ILE A 45 40.67 21.59 11.38
CA ILE A 45 40.49 20.87 12.64
C ILE A 45 39.36 21.51 13.47
N LEU A 46 39.33 22.84 13.55
CA LEU A 46 38.27 23.56 14.27
C LEU A 46 36.89 23.38 13.61
N ALA A 47 36.83 23.40 12.28
CA ALA A 47 35.58 23.14 11.56
C ALA A 47 35.10 21.70 11.76
N ALA A 48 36.00 20.72 11.71
CA ALA A 48 35.68 19.32 12.01
C ALA A 48 35.20 19.13 13.45
N GLY A 49 35.89 19.75 14.42
CA GLY A 49 35.50 19.72 15.83
C GLY A 49 34.13 20.36 16.06
N ALA A 50 33.81 21.46 15.38
CA ALA A 50 32.50 22.10 15.45
C ALA A 50 31.37 21.22 14.90
N VAL A 51 31.60 20.50 13.79
CA VAL A 51 30.63 19.53 13.25
C VAL A 51 30.37 18.40 14.26
N VAL A 52 31.42 17.85 14.87
CA VAL A 52 31.29 16.81 15.91
C VAL A 52 30.52 17.35 17.12
N ALA A 53 30.87 18.54 17.60
CA ALA A 53 30.25 19.12 18.79
C ALA A 53 28.78 19.52 18.61
N VAL A 54 28.39 20.01 17.43
CA VAL A 54 27.06 20.59 17.20
C VAL A 54 26.08 19.59 16.57
N ILE A 55 26.56 18.60 15.84
CA ILE A 55 25.70 17.62 15.16
C ILE A 55 25.76 16.26 15.84
N VAL A 56 26.97 15.76 16.09
CA VAL A 56 27.17 14.36 16.50
C VAL A 56 26.79 14.15 17.97
N LEU A 57 27.29 15.02 18.87
CA LEU A 57 27.02 14.91 20.31
C LEU A 57 25.53 15.11 20.68
N PRO A 58 24.81 16.14 20.16
CA PRO A 58 23.40 16.33 20.49
C PRO A 58 22.50 15.22 19.93
N MET A 59 22.86 14.65 18.78
CA MET A 59 22.10 13.58 18.16
C MET A 59 22.29 12.23 18.88
N LEU A 60 23.52 11.94 19.36
CA LEU A 60 23.79 10.84 20.29
C LEU A 60 23.00 10.99 21.59
N ALA A 61 23.01 12.18 22.19
CA ALA A 61 22.28 12.46 23.42
C ALA A 61 20.75 12.30 23.24
N PHE A 62 20.20 12.73 22.10
CA PHE A 62 18.78 12.55 21.77
C PHE A 62 18.40 11.08 21.55
N ALA A 63 19.25 10.31 20.85
CA ALA A 63 19.05 8.88 20.65
C ALA A 63 19.06 8.12 21.98
N THR A 64 19.99 8.44 22.89
CA THR A 64 20.02 7.84 24.23
C THR A 64 18.85 8.26 25.11
N ALA A 65 18.30 9.46 24.92
CA ALA A 65 17.25 10.00 25.79
C ALA A 65 15.83 9.57 25.40
N THR A 66 15.61 9.15 24.15
CA THR A 66 14.25 8.88 23.64
C THR A 66 13.87 7.41 23.59
N ASP A 67 14.81 6.49 23.88
CA ASP A 67 14.63 5.04 23.71
C ASP A 67 14.03 4.64 22.34
N SER A 68 14.14 5.57 21.38
CA SER A 68 13.72 5.31 20.02
C SER A 68 14.68 4.29 19.46
N ASN A 69 14.17 3.32 18.69
CA ASN A 69 14.94 2.34 17.91
C ASN A 69 15.80 3.02 16.82
N ALA A 70 16.51 4.09 17.17
CA ALA A 70 17.34 4.93 16.33
C ALA A 70 18.67 4.24 16.03
N GLY A 71 18.61 3.07 15.40
CA GLY A 71 19.78 2.31 14.92
C GLY A 71 20.74 1.84 16.02
N SER A 72 21.61 0.90 15.68
CA SER A 72 22.72 0.55 16.57
C SER A 72 23.71 1.72 16.66
N PRO A 73 24.49 1.87 17.76
CA PRO A 73 25.55 2.88 17.86
C PRO A 73 26.53 2.86 16.68
N LEU A 74 26.69 1.67 16.07
CA LEU A 74 27.48 1.49 14.85
C LEU A 74 26.83 2.15 13.63
N ASP A 75 25.50 2.06 13.45
CA ASP A 75 24.81 2.72 12.34
C ASP A 75 24.96 4.24 12.43
N PHE A 76 24.91 4.77 13.65
CA PHE A 76 25.15 6.18 13.92
C PHE A 76 26.61 6.59 13.57
N ALA A 77 27.59 5.78 13.99
CA ALA A 77 28.99 6.02 13.65
C ALA A 77 29.22 5.98 12.12
N MET A 78 28.54 5.08 11.41
CA MET A 78 28.61 4.98 9.95
C MET A 78 28.01 6.20 9.25
N TRP A 79 26.82 6.67 9.64
CA TRP A 79 26.21 7.89 9.09
C TRP A 79 27.05 9.13 9.35
N THR A 80 27.54 9.28 10.58
CA THR A 80 28.40 10.41 10.97
C THR A 80 29.71 10.39 10.19
N GLY A 81 30.35 9.22 10.10
CA GLY A 81 31.57 9.03 9.31
C GLY A 81 31.34 9.31 7.84
N ALA A 82 30.21 8.88 7.27
CA ALA A 82 29.85 9.15 5.88
C ALA A 82 29.68 10.65 5.61
N ILE A 83 28.96 11.38 6.46
CA ILE A 83 28.78 12.84 6.32
C ILE A 83 30.14 13.55 6.41
N PHE A 84 30.93 13.20 7.42
CA PHE A 84 32.25 13.80 7.61
C PHE A 84 33.17 13.58 6.39
N LEU A 85 33.27 12.33 5.92
CA LEU A 85 34.07 11.98 4.74
C LEU A 85 33.54 12.67 3.47
N GLY A 86 32.23 12.77 3.31
CA GLY A 86 31.60 13.45 2.17
C GLY A 86 31.92 14.94 2.15
N VAL A 87 31.77 15.63 3.29
CA VAL A 87 32.14 17.06 3.43
C VAL A 87 33.63 17.26 3.19
N LEU A 88 34.48 16.42 3.78
CA LEU A 88 35.93 16.49 3.58
C LEU A 88 36.30 16.30 2.11
N ALA A 89 35.73 15.30 1.44
CA ALA A 89 35.94 15.05 0.03
C ALA A 89 35.54 16.24 -0.84
N LEU A 90 34.38 16.85 -0.57
CA LEU A 90 33.92 18.03 -1.29
C LEU A 90 34.86 19.23 -1.08
N LEU A 91 35.28 19.50 0.16
CA LEU A 91 36.24 20.57 0.45
C LEU A 91 37.58 20.36 -0.28
N VAL A 92 38.10 19.14 -0.29
CA VAL A 92 39.33 18.78 -1.00
C VAL A 92 39.15 18.88 -2.51
N ALA A 93 38.00 18.46 -3.06
CA ALA A 93 37.69 18.58 -4.48
C ALA A 93 37.60 20.05 -4.92
N THR A 94 36.89 20.88 -4.15
CA THR A 94 36.79 22.33 -4.39
C THR A 94 38.15 22.99 -4.32
N TRP A 95 38.98 22.65 -3.32
CA TRP A 95 40.35 23.14 -3.24
C TRP A 95 41.18 22.70 -4.46
N ALA A 96 41.11 21.42 -4.84
CA ALA A 96 41.86 20.89 -5.99
C ALA A 96 41.47 21.53 -7.33
N LEU A 97 40.23 22.01 -7.46
CA LEU A 97 39.70 22.66 -8.66
C LEU A 97 39.94 24.18 -8.68
N PHE A 98 39.90 24.85 -7.53
CA PHE A 98 39.80 26.31 -7.44
C PHE A 98 40.88 27.01 -6.61
N ALA A 99 41.74 26.30 -5.87
CA ALA A 99 42.71 26.93 -4.97
C ALA A 99 43.69 27.88 -5.68
N ASP A 100 44.09 27.54 -6.90
CA ASP A 100 45.12 28.25 -7.66
C ASP A 100 44.52 28.90 -8.92
N SER A 101 43.49 29.74 -8.72
CA SER A 101 42.95 30.55 -9.82
C SER A 101 43.95 31.64 -10.22
N ALA A 102 44.09 31.89 -11.53
CA ALA A 102 45.08 32.85 -12.03
C ALA A 102 44.81 34.29 -11.54
N ARG A 103 43.55 34.64 -11.21
CA ARG A 103 43.12 35.96 -10.72
C ARG A 103 43.71 37.13 -11.51
N GLY A 104 43.78 36.97 -12.83
CA GLY A 104 44.35 37.98 -13.75
C GLY A 104 45.88 38.06 -13.78
N ARG A 105 46.60 37.30 -12.94
CA ARG A 105 48.08 37.23 -12.98
C ARG A 105 48.52 36.24 -14.05
N LYS A 106 49.47 36.67 -14.89
CA LYS A 106 50.12 35.81 -15.86
C LYS A 106 51.03 34.84 -15.12
N ARG A 107 50.80 33.53 -15.20
CA ARG A 107 51.68 32.50 -14.62
C ARG A 107 52.07 31.47 -15.68
N CYS A 108 53.28 30.94 -15.57
CA CYS A 108 53.72 29.88 -16.47
C CYS A 108 52.88 28.60 -16.26
N PRO A 109 52.30 27.97 -17.31
CA PRO A 109 51.44 26.80 -17.16
C PRO A 109 52.19 25.53 -16.68
N LYS A 110 53.53 25.50 -16.76
CA LYS A 110 54.36 24.36 -16.34
C LYS A 110 54.86 24.50 -14.90
N CYS A 111 55.61 25.56 -14.61
CA CYS A 111 56.24 25.77 -13.30
C CYS A 111 55.43 26.67 -12.35
N TRP A 112 54.40 27.36 -12.85
CA TRP A 112 53.57 28.29 -12.08
C TRP A 112 54.28 29.60 -11.64
N TYR A 113 55.46 29.89 -12.21
CA TYR A 113 56.19 31.15 -11.99
C TYR A 113 55.38 32.37 -12.43
N ASP A 114 55.44 33.45 -11.64
CA ASP A 114 54.72 34.70 -11.92
C ASP A 114 55.41 35.46 -13.07
N MET A 115 54.71 35.60 -14.19
CA MET A 115 55.17 36.27 -15.41
C MET A 115 54.60 37.68 -15.55
N SER A 116 54.04 38.27 -14.48
CA SER A 116 53.48 39.64 -14.53
C SER A 116 54.50 40.70 -14.96
N ALA A 117 55.78 40.53 -14.60
CA ALA A 117 56.86 41.45 -14.98
C ALA A 117 57.52 41.12 -16.35
N SER A 118 57.18 39.99 -16.98
CA SER A 118 57.78 39.58 -18.26
C SER A 118 56.83 39.91 -19.42
N PRO A 119 57.24 40.77 -20.38
CA PRO A 119 56.46 40.98 -21.60
C PRO A 119 56.53 39.77 -22.56
N ALA A 120 57.54 38.91 -22.42
CA ALA A 120 57.73 37.73 -23.25
C ALA A 120 56.84 36.56 -22.82
N LEU A 121 56.42 35.74 -23.79
CA LEU A 121 55.67 34.49 -23.57
C LEU A 121 56.55 33.33 -23.07
N THR A 122 57.86 33.50 -23.01
CA THR A 122 58.83 32.51 -22.54
C THR A 122 59.07 32.68 -21.04
N CYS A 123 58.84 31.62 -20.27
CA CYS A 123 59.10 31.63 -18.83
C CYS A 123 60.61 31.71 -18.54
N PRO A 124 61.09 32.69 -17.74
CA PRO A 124 62.52 32.82 -17.44
C PRO A 124 63.06 31.71 -16.53
N GLU A 125 62.20 31.01 -15.79
CA GLU A 125 62.61 29.99 -14.82
C GLU A 125 62.74 28.61 -15.49
N CYS A 126 61.68 28.14 -16.16
CA CYS A 126 61.65 26.81 -16.75
C CYS A 126 61.82 26.77 -18.28
N GLY A 127 62.08 27.91 -18.92
CA GLY A 127 62.28 28.05 -20.37
C GLY A 127 61.07 27.73 -21.25
N THR A 128 59.90 27.46 -20.66
CA THR A 128 58.72 27.05 -21.44
C THR A 128 58.04 28.25 -22.08
N THR A 129 57.91 28.24 -23.40
CA THR A 129 57.16 29.24 -24.18
C THR A 129 55.67 28.91 -24.21
N ALA A 130 54.82 29.81 -23.71
CA ALA A 130 53.38 29.66 -23.78
C ALA A 130 52.88 29.84 -25.23
N LYS A 131 51.94 28.98 -25.67
CA LYS A 131 51.37 29.04 -27.02
C LYS A 131 50.55 30.31 -27.30
N SER A 132 50.01 30.94 -26.25
CA SER A 132 49.21 32.16 -26.35
C SER A 132 49.20 32.93 -25.02
N PRO A 133 48.90 34.25 -25.03
CA PRO A 133 48.74 35.03 -23.81
C PRO A 133 47.65 34.47 -22.87
N ALA A 134 46.57 33.92 -23.42
CA ALA A 134 45.49 33.31 -22.65
C ALA A 134 45.93 32.05 -21.88
N ALA A 135 46.92 31.30 -22.39
CA ALA A 135 47.45 30.12 -21.69
C ALA A 135 48.13 30.49 -20.36
N LEU A 136 48.60 31.73 -20.21
CA LEU A 136 49.18 32.25 -18.95
C LEU A 136 48.12 32.54 -17.88
N LEU A 137 46.83 32.54 -18.24
CA LEU A 137 45.70 32.77 -17.33
C LEU A 137 44.98 31.47 -16.93
N ARG A 138 45.50 30.31 -17.37
CA ARG A 138 44.85 29.02 -17.13
C ARG A 138 45.06 28.56 -15.69
N THR A 139 43.97 28.29 -14.96
CA THR A 139 43.97 27.72 -13.59
C THR A 139 44.69 26.37 -13.50
N ARG A 140 45.53 26.16 -12.48
CA ARG A 140 46.17 24.88 -12.18
C ARG A 140 45.18 23.99 -11.44
N ARG A 141 44.81 22.87 -12.06
CA ARG A 141 43.95 21.87 -11.43
C ARG A 141 44.79 20.70 -10.95
N HIS A 142 44.61 20.31 -9.68
CA HIS A 142 45.34 19.20 -9.09
C HIS A 142 44.59 17.88 -9.31
N TRP A 143 44.59 17.37 -10.55
CA TRP A 143 43.81 16.18 -10.94
C TRP A 143 44.05 14.94 -10.06
N ARG A 144 45.28 14.73 -9.57
CA ARG A 144 45.58 13.63 -8.64
C ARG A 144 44.86 13.79 -7.29
N VAL A 145 44.80 15.01 -6.77
CA VAL A 145 44.07 15.31 -5.53
C VAL A 145 42.57 15.17 -5.75
N LEU A 146 42.07 15.58 -6.93
CA LEU A 146 40.67 15.39 -7.30
C LEU A 146 40.29 13.91 -7.38
N LEU A 147 41.17 13.04 -7.91
CA LEU A 147 40.94 11.59 -7.91
C LEU A 147 40.84 11.03 -6.48
N VAL A 148 41.74 11.45 -5.58
CA VAL A 148 41.66 11.05 -4.16
C VAL A 148 40.35 11.52 -3.53
N ALA A 149 39.94 12.76 -3.77
CA ALA A 149 38.66 13.28 -3.31
C ALA A 149 37.47 12.46 -3.84
N ALA A 150 37.49 12.07 -5.11
CA ALA A 150 36.45 11.22 -5.71
C ALA A 150 36.39 9.83 -5.05
N VAL A 151 37.53 9.21 -4.75
CA VAL A 151 37.58 7.93 -4.03
C VAL A 151 37.02 8.07 -2.61
N VAL A 152 37.39 9.13 -1.88
CA VAL A 152 36.85 9.39 -0.53
C VAL A 152 35.34 9.64 -0.58
N LEU A 153 34.85 10.33 -1.61
CA LEU A 153 33.42 10.54 -1.82
C LEU A 153 32.67 9.21 -2.09
N ALA A 154 33.25 8.31 -2.89
CA ALA A 154 32.69 6.98 -3.13
C ALA A 154 32.65 6.14 -1.83
N LEU A 155 33.69 6.20 -1.01
CA LEU A 155 33.73 5.54 0.30
C LEU A 155 32.70 6.14 1.27
N SER A 156 32.50 7.46 1.25
CA SER A 156 31.43 8.13 2.00
C SER A 156 30.04 7.61 1.59
N ALA A 157 29.77 7.51 0.28
CA ALA A 157 28.50 6.97 -0.21
C ALA A 157 28.29 5.51 0.22
N ALA A 158 29.33 4.68 0.14
CA ALA A 158 29.29 3.30 0.62
C ALA A 158 29.03 3.22 2.14
N ALA A 159 29.65 4.09 2.94
CA ALA A 159 29.43 4.17 4.37
C ALA A 159 27.99 4.59 4.73
N ALA A 160 27.41 5.54 3.98
CA ALA A 160 26.02 5.98 4.17
C ALA A 160 25.00 4.86 3.88
N VAL A 161 25.34 3.96 2.96
CA VAL A 161 24.52 2.80 2.57
C VAL A 161 24.60 1.66 3.59
N GLY A 162 25.69 1.56 4.34
CA GLY A 162 25.97 0.44 5.24
C GLY A 162 24.88 0.11 6.27
N PRO A 163 24.25 1.08 6.95
CA PRO A 163 23.13 0.81 7.86
C PRO A 163 21.94 0.12 7.19
N ASN A 164 21.61 0.50 5.95
CA ASN A 164 20.55 -0.15 5.19
C ASN A 164 20.95 -1.60 4.82
N LEU A 165 22.21 -1.83 4.46
CA LEU A 165 22.72 -3.19 4.21
C LEU A 165 22.61 -4.07 5.48
N ARG A 166 22.99 -3.53 6.64
CA ARG A 166 22.93 -4.22 7.94
C ARG A 166 21.51 -4.53 8.39
N ALA A 167 20.58 -3.61 8.15
CA ALA A 167 19.15 -3.81 8.42
C ALA A 167 18.49 -4.82 7.47
N GLY A 168 19.24 -5.41 6.52
CA GLY A 168 18.69 -6.30 5.50
C GLY A 168 17.90 -5.56 4.41
N ARG A 169 17.91 -4.23 4.43
CA ARG A 169 17.28 -3.32 3.46
C ARG A 169 18.22 -2.97 2.30
N GLY A 170 19.23 -3.78 2.06
CA GLY A 170 20.17 -3.55 0.96
C GLY A 170 19.50 -3.52 -0.41
N PHE A 171 18.40 -4.26 -0.54
CA PHE A 171 17.62 -4.29 -1.77
C PHE A 171 16.86 -2.99 -2.03
N ASP A 172 16.52 -2.21 -1.00
CA ASP A 172 15.87 -0.90 -1.12
C ASP A 172 16.70 0.09 -1.95
N LEU A 173 18.02 -0.10 -1.98
CA LEU A 173 18.97 0.76 -2.69
C LEU A 173 19.22 0.34 -4.14
N VAL A 174 18.83 -0.88 -4.51
CA VAL A 174 18.95 -1.34 -5.88
C VAL A 174 17.88 -0.61 -6.70
N PRO A 175 18.21 0.04 -7.83
CA PRO A 175 17.19 0.67 -8.68
C PRO A 175 16.16 -0.37 -9.16
N ASP A 176 14.89 0.02 -9.25
CA ASP A 176 13.80 -0.90 -9.67
C ASP A 176 14.09 -1.56 -11.01
N LEU A 177 14.69 -0.82 -11.94
CA LEU A 177 15.10 -1.34 -13.24
C LEU A 177 16.05 -2.55 -13.13
N VAL A 178 16.97 -2.52 -12.17
CA VAL A 178 17.92 -3.61 -11.92
C VAL A 178 17.20 -4.80 -11.27
N MET A 179 16.27 -4.55 -10.35
CA MET A 179 15.44 -5.60 -9.75
C MET A 179 14.60 -6.33 -10.80
N VAL A 180 13.94 -5.58 -11.68
CA VAL A 180 13.16 -6.11 -12.80
C VAL A 180 14.06 -6.86 -13.79
N ALA A 181 15.25 -6.35 -14.09
CA ALA A 181 16.23 -7.02 -14.95
C ALA A 181 16.71 -8.37 -14.37
N LEU A 182 16.82 -8.46 -13.04
CA LEU A 182 17.29 -9.66 -12.34
C LEU A 182 16.18 -10.68 -12.07
N CYS A 183 14.91 -10.29 -12.18
CA CYS A 183 13.74 -11.14 -11.95
C CYS A 183 13.82 -12.53 -12.63
N PRO A 184 14.24 -12.68 -13.90
CA PRO A 184 14.27 -13.98 -14.57
C PRO A 184 15.33 -14.95 -14.04
N TYR A 185 16.27 -14.47 -13.23
CA TYR A 185 17.45 -15.21 -12.80
C TYR A 185 17.41 -15.60 -11.31
N VAL A 186 16.35 -15.22 -10.61
CA VAL A 186 16.26 -15.39 -9.16
C VAL A 186 15.06 -16.26 -8.83
N SER A 187 15.35 -17.49 -8.40
CA SER A 187 14.34 -18.41 -7.90
C SER A 187 13.76 -17.96 -6.56
N GLY A 188 12.60 -18.52 -6.21
CA GLY A 188 11.84 -18.20 -5.00
C GLY A 188 12.57 -18.48 -3.69
N GLY A 189 12.08 -17.90 -2.59
CA GLY A 189 12.37 -18.34 -1.22
C GLY A 189 13.53 -17.61 -0.51
N ASN A 190 14.36 -16.85 -1.22
CA ASN A 190 15.39 -16.01 -0.60
C ASN A 190 14.88 -14.58 -0.33
N ARG A 191 15.61 -13.81 0.49
CA ARG A 191 15.23 -12.41 0.81
C ARG A 191 15.20 -11.50 -0.43
N PHE A 192 16.04 -11.80 -1.42
CA PHE A 192 16.09 -11.03 -2.66
C PHE A 192 14.85 -11.26 -3.51
N SER A 193 14.39 -12.51 -3.56
CA SER A 193 13.14 -12.92 -4.19
C SER A 193 11.95 -12.17 -3.56
N ARG A 194 11.86 -12.10 -2.24
CA ARG A 194 10.82 -11.29 -1.55
C ARG A 194 10.87 -9.81 -1.91
N ALA A 195 12.07 -9.22 -1.96
CA ALA A 195 12.21 -7.82 -2.36
C ALA A 195 11.79 -7.56 -3.81
N ILE A 196 12.02 -8.53 -4.71
CA ILE A 196 11.49 -8.49 -6.09
C ILE A 196 9.95 -8.57 -6.07
N ASP A 197 9.38 -9.50 -5.29
CA ASP A 197 7.93 -9.70 -5.23
C ASP A 197 7.18 -8.50 -4.65
N GLU A 198 7.71 -7.91 -3.57
CA GLU A 198 7.17 -6.70 -2.95
C GLU A 198 7.14 -5.54 -3.95
N ARG A 199 8.22 -5.36 -4.73
CA ARG A 199 8.31 -4.28 -5.73
C ARG A 199 7.44 -4.51 -6.96
N ILE A 200 7.41 -5.74 -7.47
CA ILE A 200 6.53 -6.08 -8.60
C ILE A 200 5.07 -5.97 -8.15
N GLY A 201 4.76 -6.42 -6.93
CA GLY A 201 3.45 -6.27 -6.31
C GLY A 201 3.04 -4.81 -6.22
N ASP A 202 3.87 -3.98 -5.58
CA ASP A 202 3.65 -2.55 -5.48
C ASP A 202 3.53 -1.90 -6.86
N GLU A 203 4.39 -2.17 -7.84
CA GLU A 203 4.27 -1.59 -9.19
C GLU A 203 2.99 -2.03 -9.90
N ALA A 204 2.62 -3.31 -9.81
CA ALA A 204 1.42 -3.85 -10.44
C ALA A 204 0.13 -3.34 -9.79
N THR A 205 0.12 -3.08 -8.48
CA THR A 205 -1.05 -2.54 -7.78
C THR A 205 -1.09 -1.01 -7.75
N SER A 206 0.05 -0.32 -7.76
CA SER A 206 0.07 1.09 -7.36
C SER A 206 -0.25 2.08 -8.47
N ARG A 207 0.08 1.85 -9.75
CA ARG A 207 -0.05 2.93 -10.74
C ARG A 207 -0.31 2.41 -12.15
N GLY A 208 -1.47 2.76 -12.69
CA GLY A 208 -1.71 2.91 -14.14
C GLY A 208 -0.87 4.02 -14.80
N VAL A 209 0.29 4.35 -14.21
CA VAL A 209 1.34 5.16 -14.84
C VAL A 209 2.16 4.15 -15.63
N GLY A 210 1.87 4.04 -16.93
CA GLY A 210 2.67 3.23 -17.82
C GLY A 210 4.16 3.59 -17.67
N PRO A 211 5.09 2.66 -17.97
CA PRO A 211 6.50 2.90 -17.81
C PRO A 211 6.93 4.18 -18.54
N GLU A 212 7.20 5.25 -17.80
CA GLU A 212 7.76 6.47 -18.36
C GLU A 212 9.18 6.15 -18.87
N GLY A 213 9.35 6.22 -20.19
CA GLY A 213 10.63 6.00 -20.87
C GLY A 213 10.76 4.67 -21.60
N SER A 214 11.32 4.74 -22.81
CA SER A 214 11.54 3.59 -23.71
C SER A 214 12.44 2.51 -23.10
N VAL A 215 13.47 2.91 -22.35
CA VAL A 215 14.44 1.98 -21.74
C VAL A 215 13.78 1.13 -20.66
N ARG A 216 12.98 1.73 -19.76
CA ARG A 216 12.31 0.99 -18.69
C ARG A 216 11.33 -0.03 -19.27
N ARG A 217 10.51 0.39 -20.22
CA ARG A 217 9.59 -0.50 -20.94
C ARG A 217 10.32 -1.65 -21.63
N TRP A 218 11.44 -1.35 -22.30
CA TRP A 218 12.25 -2.37 -22.96
C TRP A 218 12.80 -3.40 -21.97
N VAL A 219 13.35 -2.97 -20.82
CA VAL A 219 13.84 -3.89 -19.78
C VAL A 219 12.71 -4.74 -19.22
N MET A 220 11.56 -4.13 -18.88
CA MET A 220 10.39 -4.87 -18.38
C MET A 220 9.94 -5.95 -19.36
N LEU A 221 9.75 -5.61 -20.64
CA LEU A 221 9.33 -6.57 -21.66
C LEU A 221 10.38 -7.66 -21.88
N ARG A 222 11.67 -7.31 -21.90
CA ARG A 222 12.75 -8.29 -22.06
C ARG A 222 12.80 -9.26 -20.90
N SER A 223 12.70 -8.76 -19.66
CA SER A 223 12.65 -9.58 -18.45
C SER A 223 11.43 -10.48 -18.43
N ALA A 224 10.25 -9.95 -18.74
CA ALA A 224 9.01 -10.71 -18.76
C ALA A 224 9.09 -11.88 -19.74
N ARG A 225 9.56 -11.64 -20.97
CA ARG A 225 9.80 -12.67 -22.00
C ARG A 225 10.74 -13.77 -21.51
N THR A 226 11.88 -13.38 -20.92
CA THR A 226 12.84 -14.36 -20.38
C THR A 226 12.25 -15.15 -19.22
N ALA A 227 11.45 -14.50 -18.37
CA ALA A 227 10.83 -15.14 -17.21
C ALA A 227 9.75 -16.15 -17.59
N ILE A 228 8.87 -15.84 -18.56
CA ILE A 228 7.81 -16.79 -19.00
C ILE A 228 8.36 -17.98 -19.78
N ALA A 229 9.59 -17.90 -20.28
CA ALA A 229 10.31 -19.01 -20.89
C ALA A 229 10.91 -19.99 -19.86
N SER A 230 10.89 -19.63 -18.57
CA SER A 230 11.36 -20.50 -17.48
C SER A 230 10.43 -21.68 -17.24
N THR A 231 10.95 -22.73 -16.60
CA THR A 231 10.18 -23.86 -16.05
C THR A 231 9.84 -23.68 -14.57
N ASP A 232 10.46 -22.72 -13.88
CA ASP A 232 10.15 -22.38 -12.48
C ASP A 232 8.89 -21.52 -12.42
N SER A 233 7.84 -22.01 -11.76
CA SER A 233 6.54 -21.34 -11.65
C SER A 233 6.62 -19.98 -10.96
N THR A 234 7.55 -19.78 -10.02
CA THR A 234 7.75 -18.49 -9.35
C THR A 234 8.30 -17.46 -10.34
N ILE A 235 9.27 -17.87 -11.17
CA ILE A 235 9.85 -17.00 -12.19
C ILE A 235 8.80 -16.68 -13.26
N VAL A 236 8.06 -17.68 -13.74
CA VAL A 236 6.98 -17.48 -14.71
C VAL A 236 5.92 -16.52 -14.18
N PHE A 237 5.46 -16.72 -12.93
CA PHE A 237 4.48 -15.86 -12.28
C PHE A 237 4.92 -14.39 -12.28
N ARG A 238 6.17 -14.11 -11.91
CA ARG A 238 6.71 -12.75 -11.94
C ARG A 238 6.77 -12.17 -13.34
N GLY A 239 7.16 -12.98 -14.32
CA GLY A 239 7.13 -12.59 -15.74
C GLY A 239 5.74 -12.14 -16.17
N LEU A 240 4.70 -12.88 -15.77
CA LEU A 240 3.31 -12.53 -16.04
C LEU A 240 2.88 -11.25 -15.31
N CYS A 241 3.26 -11.05 -14.05
CA CYS A 241 3.02 -9.79 -13.34
C CYS A 241 3.67 -8.60 -14.06
N ILE A 242 4.92 -8.73 -14.52
CA ILE A 242 5.60 -7.68 -15.28
C ILE A 242 4.88 -7.41 -16.60
N PHE A 243 4.40 -8.44 -17.31
CA PHE A 243 3.58 -8.23 -18.52
C PHE A 243 2.32 -7.44 -18.24
N THR A 244 1.60 -7.75 -17.15
CA THR A 244 0.38 -7.00 -16.82
C THR A 244 0.64 -5.51 -16.60
N ALA A 245 1.84 -5.14 -16.13
CA ALA A 245 2.27 -3.75 -15.95
C ALA A 245 2.87 -3.09 -17.22
N ALA A 246 3.46 -3.88 -18.13
CA ALA A 246 4.17 -3.35 -19.31
C ALA A 246 3.24 -2.92 -20.47
N GLY A 247 1.96 -3.34 -20.45
CA GLY A 247 0.93 -2.95 -21.41
C GLY A 247 0.80 -3.88 -22.63
N ARG A 248 0.06 -3.43 -23.66
CA ARG A 248 -0.50 -4.25 -24.76
C ARG A 248 0.50 -4.93 -25.73
N ASP A 249 1.81 -4.75 -25.55
CA ASP A 249 2.81 -5.36 -26.46
C ASP A 249 3.11 -6.83 -26.09
N VAL A 250 2.08 -7.66 -26.17
CA VAL A 250 2.10 -9.09 -25.80
C VAL A 250 1.69 -10.03 -26.93
N GLN A 251 1.33 -9.50 -28.11
CA GLN A 251 0.84 -10.30 -29.23
C GLN A 251 1.82 -11.42 -29.64
N GLY A 252 3.12 -11.14 -29.65
CA GLY A 252 4.15 -12.13 -29.98
C GLY A 252 4.30 -13.27 -28.96
N GLU A 253 3.73 -13.12 -27.77
CA GLU A 253 3.84 -14.08 -26.67
C GLU A 253 2.59 -14.95 -26.49
N VAL A 254 1.54 -14.73 -27.29
CA VAL A 254 0.27 -15.45 -27.18
C VAL A 254 0.44 -16.97 -27.22
N PRO A 255 1.21 -17.59 -28.15
CA PRO A 255 1.40 -19.04 -28.16
C PRO A 255 1.96 -19.57 -26.83
N ARG A 256 2.95 -18.88 -26.26
CA ARG A 256 3.54 -19.27 -24.97
C ARG A 256 2.56 -19.08 -23.82
N LEU A 257 1.77 -18.01 -23.82
CA LEU A 257 0.74 -17.79 -22.81
C LEU A 257 -0.34 -18.88 -22.85
N LEU A 258 -0.73 -19.34 -24.05
CA LEU A 258 -1.66 -20.46 -24.22
C LEU A 258 -1.11 -21.78 -23.67
N GLU A 259 0.18 -22.06 -23.86
CA GLU A 259 0.84 -23.20 -23.22
C GLU A 259 0.76 -23.11 -21.69
N LEU A 260 1.03 -21.92 -21.13
CA LEU A 260 1.01 -21.69 -19.68
C LEU A 260 -0.40 -21.85 -19.07
N VAL A 261 -1.45 -21.46 -19.80
CA VAL A 261 -2.84 -21.66 -19.38
C VAL A 261 -3.16 -23.15 -19.21
N ASN A 262 -2.61 -24.01 -20.07
CA ASN A 262 -2.92 -25.43 -20.10
C ASN A 262 -1.99 -26.31 -19.23
N GLY A 263 -0.80 -25.83 -18.86
CA GLY A 263 0.28 -26.69 -18.35
C GLY A 263 0.77 -26.43 -16.93
N MET A 264 0.32 -25.38 -16.24
CA MET A 264 0.89 -24.96 -14.94
C MET A 264 -0.14 -24.88 -13.81
N ASP A 265 0.33 -24.50 -12.62
CA ASP A 265 -0.53 -24.30 -11.45
C ASP A 265 -1.55 -23.16 -11.65
N ALA A 266 -2.59 -23.16 -10.81
CA ALA A 266 -3.70 -22.23 -10.94
C ALA A 266 -3.30 -20.74 -10.82
N ALA A 267 -2.20 -20.42 -10.12
CA ALA A 267 -1.75 -19.03 -10.01
C ALA A 267 -1.17 -18.55 -11.34
N VAL A 268 -0.32 -19.36 -11.97
CA VAL A 268 0.22 -19.09 -13.31
C VAL A 268 -0.90 -19.00 -14.35
N THR A 269 -1.84 -19.94 -14.37
CA THR A 269 -2.99 -19.92 -15.29
C THR A 269 -3.80 -18.62 -15.16
N ASN A 270 -4.11 -18.20 -13.93
CA ASN A 270 -4.87 -16.97 -13.70
C ASN A 270 -4.15 -15.72 -14.22
N TYR A 271 -2.84 -15.61 -14.02
CA TYR A 271 -2.09 -14.46 -14.51
C TYR A 271 -1.85 -14.52 -16.02
N ALA A 272 -1.69 -15.71 -16.61
CA ALA A 272 -1.60 -15.85 -18.05
C ALA A 272 -2.90 -15.39 -18.74
N LEU A 273 -4.06 -15.74 -18.18
CA LEU A 273 -5.36 -15.23 -18.65
C LEU A 273 -5.49 -13.72 -18.49
N LEU A 274 -4.99 -13.14 -17.39
CA LEU A 274 -4.94 -11.67 -17.22
C LEU A 274 -4.07 -10.98 -18.27
N VAL A 275 -2.98 -11.61 -18.71
CA VAL A 275 -2.14 -11.07 -19.80
C VAL A 275 -2.82 -11.23 -21.15
N LEU A 276 -3.39 -12.41 -21.45
CA LEU A 276 -4.16 -12.66 -22.68
C LEU A 276 -5.34 -11.70 -22.82
N TRP A 277 -5.98 -11.34 -21.71
CA TRP A 277 -7.04 -10.33 -21.65
C TRP A 277 -6.59 -8.97 -22.24
N GLN A 278 -5.32 -8.61 -22.14
CA GLN A 278 -4.84 -7.32 -22.64
C GLN A 278 -4.78 -7.25 -24.18
N CYS A 279 -4.68 -8.38 -24.87
CA CYS A 279 -4.60 -8.47 -26.33
C CYS A 279 -5.77 -9.19 -26.99
N ALA A 280 -6.73 -9.71 -26.23
CA ALA A 280 -7.81 -10.54 -26.79
C ALA A 280 -8.81 -9.78 -27.67
N ASP A 281 -8.83 -8.44 -27.64
CA ASP A 281 -9.59 -7.64 -28.62
C ASP A 281 -8.98 -7.73 -30.04
N GLU A 282 -7.67 -7.99 -30.13
CA GLU A 282 -6.89 -7.99 -31.37
C GLU A 282 -6.42 -9.39 -31.78
N ASN A 283 -6.61 -10.40 -30.92
CA ASN A 283 -6.13 -11.77 -31.13
C ASN A 283 -7.22 -12.80 -30.83
N GLU A 284 -7.65 -13.53 -31.87
CA GLU A 284 -8.75 -14.50 -31.80
C GLU A 284 -8.42 -15.73 -30.94
N GLU A 285 -7.18 -16.21 -30.95
CA GLU A 285 -6.75 -17.35 -30.12
C GLU A 285 -6.79 -17.00 -28.63
N ALA A 286 -6.33 -15.80 -28.27
CA ALA A 286 -6.41 -15.28 -26.90
C ALA A 286 -7.88 -15.16 -26.45
N ARG A 287 -8.75 -14.66 -27.33
CA ARG A 287 -10.20 -14.60 -27.07
C ARG A 287 -10.82 -15.98 -26.89
N ALA A 288 -10.48 -16.93 -27.76
CA ALA A 288 -10.97 -18.30 -27.69
C ALA A 288 -10.54 -19.00 -26.38
N ALA A 289 -9.30 -18.78 -25.93
CA ALA A 289 -8.81 -19.31 -24.66
C ALA A 289 -9.55 -18.73 -23.45
N LEU A 290 -9.87 -17.43 -23.47
CA LEU A 290 -10.67 -16.80 -22.41
C LEU A 290 -12.10 -17.37 -22.39
N ILE A 291 -12.72 -17.60 -23.55
CA ILE A 291 -14.04 -18.25 -23.64
C ILE A 291 -13.96 -19.69 -23.11
N ALA A 292 -12.98 -20.48 -23.54
CA ALA A 292 -12.81 -21.85 -23.08
C ALA A 292 -12.60 -21.95 -21.56
N SER A 293 -11.92 -20.96 -20.96
CA SER A 293 -11.70 -20.92 -19.51
C SER A 293 -12.95 -20.62 -18.67
N LEU A 294 -14.08 -20.25 -19.30
CA LEU A 294 -15.38 -20.16 -18.62
C LEU A 294 -15.86 -21.52 -18.10
N ASP A 295 -15.41 -22.62 -18.69
CA ASP A 295 -15.73 -23.98 -18.22
C ASP A 295 -14.83 -24.45 -17.06
N SER A 296 -13.94 -23.58 -16.56
CA SER A 296 -13.08 -23.90 -15.42
C SER A 296 -13.88 -24.07 -14.11
N SER A 297 -13.46 -25.04 -13.29
CA SER A 297 -13.93 -25.19 -11.91
C SER A 297 -13.30 -24.17 -10.95
N ASN A 298 -12.27 -23.44 -11.39
CA ASN A 298 -11.62 -22.42 -10.58
C ASN A 298 -12.38 -21.10 -10.66
N ARG A 299 -12.97 -20.68 -9.53
CA ARG A 299 -13.73 -19.43 -9.41
C ARG A 299 -12.95 -18.18 -9.84
N ARG A 300 -11.65 -18.10 -9.56
CA ARG A 300 -10.82 -16.94 -9.94
C ARG A 300 -10.60 -16.90 -11.44
N THR A 301 -10.36 -18.05 -12.07
CA THR A 301 -10.25 -18.19 -13.53
C THR A 301 -11.52 -17.70 -14.21
N VAL A 302 -12.68 -18.21 -13.79
CA VAL A 302 -13.98 -17.79 -14.33
C VAL A 302 -14.21 -16.29 -14.14
N ALA A 303 -13.92 -15.74 -12.97
CA ALA A 303 -14.12 -14.32 -12.70
C ALA A 303 -13.24 -13.40 -13.57
N ILE A 304 -12.01 -13.83 -13.91
CA ILE A 304 -11.13 -13.11 -14.84
C ILE A 304 -11.76 -13.12 -16.24
N SER A 305 -12.20 -14.29 -16.70
CA SER A 305 -12.71 -14.48 -18.07
C SER A 305 -14.07 -13.83 -18.30
N VAL A 306 -14.97 -13.88 -17.31
CA VAL A 306 -16.21 -13.09 -17.31
C VAL A 306 -15.87 -11.60 -17.35
N GLY A 307 -14.87 -11.15 -16.58
CA GLY A 307 -14.42 -9.76 -16.60
C GLY A 307 -13.89 -9.28 -17.94
N PHE A 308 -13.33 -10.19 -18.76
CA PHE A 308 -12.92 -9.87 -20.12
C PHE A 308 -14.10 -9.76 -21.07
N LEU A 309 -14.97 -10.77 -21.09
CA LEU A 309 -16.11 -10.80 -21.98
C LEU A 309 -17.16 -9.75 -21.62
N TRP A 310 -17.03 -9.17 -20.42
CA TRP A 310 -17.79 -8.02 -20.02
C TRP A 310 -17.49 -6.83 -20.95
N PRO A 311 -18.52 -6.20 -21.56
CA PRO A 311 -18.34 -5.07 -22.44
C PRO A 311 -17.45 -3.99 -21.82
N ARG A 312 -16.31 -3.69 -22.46
CA ARG A 312 -15.43 -2.59 -22.05
C ARG A 312 -16.14 -1.27 -22.35
N SER A 313 -16.73 -0.70 -21.31
CA SER A 313 -17.31 0.64 -21.40
C SER A 313 -16.22 1.69 -21.60
N GLU A 314 -16.35 2.51 -22.65
CA GLU A 314 -15.60 3.75 -22.75
C GLU A 314 -16.10 4.74 -21.69
N ARG A 315 -15.66 4.55 -20.44
CA ARG A 315 -15.51 5.52 -19.33
C ARG A 315 -16.60 6.56 -19.01
N SER A 316 -17.79 6.58 -19.63
CA SER A 316 -18.60 7.82 -19.63
C SER A 316 -20.11 7.72 -19.45
N GLY A 317 -20.70 6.59 -19.04
CA GLY A 317 -22.12 6.57 -18.68
C GLY A 317 -22.69 5.22 -18.28
N VAL A 318 -23.81 5.24 -17.55
CA VAL A 318 -24.64 4.08 -17.23
C VAL A 318 -24.94 3.33 -18.54
N LEU A 319 -24.34 2.16 -18.73
CA LEU A 319 -24.53 1.37 -19.92
C LEU A 319 -25.70 0.42 -19.75
N ALA A 320 -26.51 0.36 -20.80
CA ALA A 320 -27.42 -0.76 -21.00
C ALA A 320 -26.56 -2.03 -21.14
N LEU A 321 -26.86 -3.04 -20.33
CA LEU A 321 -26.23 -4.35 -20.47
C LEU A 321 -26.61 -4.95 -21.82
N THR A 322 -25.65 -5.56 -22.50
CA THR A 322 -25.83 -6.08 -23.86
C THR A 322 -26.45 -7.49 -23.83
N PRO A 323 -27.09 -7.96 -24.92
CA PRO A 323 -27.62 -9.33 -25.00
C PRO A 323 -26.59 -10.43 -24.72
N GLU A 324 -25.30 -10.18 -24.98
CA GLU A 324 -24.20 -11.10 -24.66
C GLU A 324 -24.06 -11.32 -23.14
N VAL A 325 -24.33 -10.31 -22.32
CA VAL A 325 -24.33 -10.46 -20.86
C VAL A 325 -25.45 -11.38 -20.41
N GLU A 326 -26.63 -11.28 -21.05
CA GLU A 326 -27.76 -12.17 -20.77
C GLU A 326 -27.44 -13.63 -21.18
N GLN A 327 -26.76 -13.83 -22.31
CA GLN A 327 -26.26 -15.15 -22.72
C GLN A 327 -25.25 -15.73 -21.72
N LEU A 328 -24.30 -14.93 -21.23
CA LEU A 328 -23.37 -15.36 -20.18
C LEU A 328 -24.10 -15.67 -18.86
N GLY A 329 -25.17 -14.94 -18.56
CA GLY A 329 -26.06 -15.20 -17.43
C GLY A 329 -26.80 -16.54 -17.51
N ALA A 330 -26.96 -17.09 -18.71
CA ALA A 330 -27.55 -18.41 -18.97
C ALA A 330 -26.52 -19.53 -19.17
N HIS A 331 -25.23 -19.26 -18.93
CA HIS A 331 -24.17 -20.25 -19.14
C HIS A 331 -24.35 -21.50 -18.26
N SER A 332 -23.99 -22.68 -18.77
CA SER A 332 -24.03 -23.95 -18.04
C SER A 332 -23.23 -23.96 -16.72
N ASN A 333 -22.08 -23.27 -16.66
CA ASN A 333 -21.24 -23.21 -15.48
C ASN A 333 -21.82 -22.22 -14.44
N PRO A 334 -22.17 -22.69 -13.23
CA PRO A 334 -22.77 -21.83 -12.21
C PRO A 334 -21.83 -20.74 -11.67
N LEU A 335 -20.51 -20.91 -11.78
CA LEU A 335 -19.55 -19.87 -11.39
C LEU A 335 -19.60 -18.67 -12.35
N VAL A 336 -19.86 -18.93 -13.64
CA VAL A 336 -20.02 -17.88 -14.66
C VAL A 336 -21.26 -17.07 -14.34
N ARG A 337 -22.41 -17.73 -14.16
CA ARG A 337 -23.68 -17.07 -13.81
C ARG A 337 -23.56 -16.24 -12.54
N ALA A 338 -22.91 -16.77 -11.50
CA ALA A 338 -22.68 -16.05 -10.25
C ALA A 338 -21.78 -14.82 -10.40
N ASP A 339 -20.72 -14.87 -11.22
CA ASP A 339 -19.84 -13.71 -11.43
C ASP A 339 -20.48 -12.66 -12.35
N VAL A 340 -21.21 -13.09 -13.38
CA VAL A 340 -22.02 -12.23 -14.26
C VAL A 340 -23.01 -11.43 -13.42
N LEU A 341 -23.73 -12.08 -12.51
CA LEU A 341 -24.67 -11.39 -11.62
C LEU A 341 -23.97 -10.34 -10.74
N ARG A 342 -22.82 -10.69 -10.13
CA ARG A 342 -22.08 -9.75 -9.27
C ARG A 342 -21.66 -8.50 -10.04
N ARG A 343 -21.18 -8.69 -11.28
CA ARG A 343 -20.75 -7.58 -12.14
C ARG A 343 -21.93 -6.74 -12.63
N ALA A 344 -23.02 -7.37 -13.06
CA ALA A 344 -24.24 -6.69 -13.48
C ALA A 344 -24.74 -5.72 -12.40
N VAL A 345 -24.86 -6.22 -11.16
CA VAL A 345 -25.35 -5.42 -10.03
C VAL A 345 -24.36 -4.32 -9.63
N SER A 346 -23.06 -4.59 -9.68
CA SER A 346 -22.04 -3.56 -9.40
C SER A 346 -22.03 -2.42 -10.41
N GLN A 347 -22.50 -2.65 -11.63
CA GLN A 347 -22.56 -1.62 -12.68
C GLN A 347 -23.86 -0.82 -12.63
N ASN A 348 -25.00 -1.52 -12.64
CA ASN A 348 -26.31 -0.88 -12.56
C ASN A 348 -27.34 -1.86 -12.02
N VAL A 349 -27.67 -1.70 -10.74
CA VAL A 349 -28.66 -2.51 -10.03
C VAL A 349 -30.09 -2.34 -10.59
N HIS A 350 -30.38 -1.20 -11.24
CA HIS A 350 -31.69 -0.88 -11.78
C HIS A 350 -31.84 -1.21 -13.27
N ASP A 351 -30.79 -1.74 -13.92
CA ASP A 351 -30.88 -2.14 -15.31
C ASP A 351 -31.86 -3.33 -15.48
N PRO A 352 -32.78 -3.32 -16.46
CA PRO A 352 -33.74 -4.40 -16.66
C PRO A 352 -33.10 -5.78 -16.87
N VAL A 353 -31.92 -5.87 -17.49
CA VAL A 353 -31.19 -7.14 -17.65
C VAL A 353 -30.66 -7.58 -16.28
N THR A 354 -30.09 -6.68 -15.49
CA THR A 354 -29.64 -6.98 -14.12
C THR A 354 -30.78 -7.54 -13.27
N LEU A 355 -31.97 -6.93 -13.33
CA LEU A 355 -33.13 -7.40 -12.57
C LEU A 355 -33.60 -8.79 -13.02
N ARG A 356 -33.61 -9.08 -14.34
CA ARG A 356 -33.90 -10.42 -14.86
C ARG A 356 -32.87 -11.45 -14.41
N LEU A 357 -31.58 -11.14 -14.50
CA LEU A 357 -30.49 -12.00 -14.05
C LEU A 357 -30.61 -12.30 -12.55
N PHE A 358 -30.93 -11.29 -11.75
CA PHE A 358 -31.13 -11.43 -10.32
C PHE A 358 -32.33 -12.32 -9.99
N GLN A 359 -33.48 -12.11 -10.64
CA GLN A 359 -34.66 -12.97 -10.47
C GLN A 359 -34.39 -14.42 -10.86
N ALA A 360 -33.74 -14.65 -12.00
CA ALA A 360 -33.33 -15.99 -12.42
C ALA A 360 -32.37 -16.63 -11.41
N ALA A 361 -31.43 -15.86 -10.86
CA ALA A 361 -30.44 -16.35 -9.90
C ALA A 361 -31.05 -16.74 -8.53
N LEU A 362 -32.15 -16.13 -8.10
CA LEU A 362 -32.85 -16.49 -6.86
C LEU A 362 -33.50 -17.89 -6.91
N VAL A 363 -33.83 -18.38 -8.10
CA VAL A 363 -34.45 -19.69 -8.34
C VAL A 363 -33.51 -20.70 -9.00
N ASP A 364 -32.24 -20.32 -9.23
CA ASP A 364 -31.24 -21.15 -9.91
C ASP A 364 -31.03 -22.49 -9.17
N GLU A 365 -30.81 -23.58 -9.91
CA GLU A 365 -30.59 -24.91 -9.34
C GLU A 365 -29.25 -25.00 -8.58
N ALA A 366 -28.26 -24.20 -8.95
CA ALA A 366 -26.94 -24.22 -8.36
C ALA A 366 -26.88 -23.37 -7.07
N PRO A 367 -26.48 -23.97 -5.92
CA PRO A 367 -26.40 -23.24 -4.64
C PRO A 367 -25.51 -22.00 -4.67
N VAL A 368 -24.41 -22.00 -5.45
CA VAL A 368 -23.49 -20.85 -5.56
C VAL A 368 -24.12 -19.63 -6.21
N VAL A 369 -25.03 -19.84 -7.16
CA VAL A 369 -25.75 -18.75 -7.84
C VAL A 369 -26.78 -18.15 -6.89
N ARG A 370 -27.61 -19.00 -6.25
CA ARG A 370 -28.58 -18.56 -5.23
C ARG A 370 -27.93 -17.81 -4.08
N ALA A 371 -26.85 -18.36 -3.53
CA ALA A 371 -26.10 -17.72 -2.45
C ALA A 371 -25.51 -16.35 -2.88
N THR A 372 -25.12 -16.21 -4.15
CA THR A 372 -24.63 -14.92 -4.67
C THR A 372 -25.78 -13.92 -4.79
N ALA A 373 -26.93 -14.33 -5.32
CA ALA A 373 -28.12 -13.47 -5.41
C ALA A 373 -28.58 -12.98 -4.04
N LEU A 374 -28.70 -13.88 -3.05
CA LEU A 374 -29.10 -13.53 -1.68
C LEU A 374 -28.12 -12.54 -1.02
N ARG A 375 -26.80 -12.73 -1.17
CA ARG A 375 -25.81 -11.77 -0.64
C ARG A 375 -25.94 -10.39 -1.27
N ILE A 376 -26.17 -10.33 -2.58
CA ILE A 376 -26.33 -9.07 -3.29
C ILE A 376 -27.61 -8.36 -2.85
N ALA A 377 -28.69 -9.12 -2.67
CA ALA A 377 -29.97 -8.60 -2.22
C ALA A 377 -29.87 -7.88 -0.88
N GLY A 378 -29.16 -8.49 0.09
CA GLY A 378 -28.92 -7.87 1.39
C GLY A 378 -28.03 -6.62 1.34
N ALA A 379 -27.17 -6.49 0.33
CA ALA A 379 -26.20 -5.40 0.29
C ALA A 379 -26.68 -4.15 -0.45
N GLN A 380 -27.49 -4.29 -1.52
CA GLN A 380 -27.59 -3.23 -2.54
C GLN A 380 -28.98 -3.02 -3.15
N MET A 381 -29.99 -3.81 -2.79
CA MET A 381 -31.28 -3.77 -3.48
C MET A 381 -32.45 -3.48 -2.56
N LYS A 382 -33.38 -2.65 -3.02
CA LYS A 382 -34.76 -2.74 -2.55
C LYS A 382 -35.27 -4.12 -3.01
N PRO A 383 -35.54 -5.05 -2.10
CA PRO A 383 -35.88 -6.41 -2.47
C PRO A 383 -37.20 -6.45 -3.25
N PRO A 384 -37.37 -7.37 -4.23
CA PRO A 384 -38.66 -7.57 -4.88
C PRO A 384 -39.73 -8.04 -3.87
N ALA A 385 -41.01 -7.90 -4.22
CA ALA A 385 -42.12 -8.17 -3.29
C ALA A 385 -42.16 -9.63 -2.79
N ASP A 386 -41.67 -10.57 -3.59
CA ASP A 386 -41.57 -12.00 -3.30
C ASP A 386 -40.25 -12.40 -2.61
N PHE A 387 -39.34 -11.45 -2.35
CA PHE A 387 -38.01 -11.74 -1.82
C PHE A 387 -38.02 -12.48 -0.48
N GLN A 388 -39.02 -12.20 0.37
CA GLN A 388 -39.21 -12.90 1.64
C GLN A 388 -39.33 -14.42 1.46
N GLN A 389 -40.02 -14.88 0.40
CA GLN A 389 -40.14 -16.30 0.10
C GLN A 389 -38.78 -16.91 -0.28
N HIS A 390 -37.95 -16.16 -1.00
CA HIS A 390 -36.60 -16.59 -1.35
C HIS A 390 -35.66 -16.66 -0.14
N VAL A 391 -35.76 -15.69 0.78
CA VAL A 391 -35.02 -15.73 2.05
C VAL A 391 -35.46 -16.93 2.88
N ALA A 392 -36.76 -17.15 3.06
CA ALA A 392 -37.30 -18.30 3.79
C ALA A 392 -36.82 -19.65 3.22
N ARG A 393 -36.88 -19.79 1.89
CA ARG A 393 -36.37 -20.96 1.17
C ARG A 393 -34.86 -21.12 1.36
N GLY A 394 -34.11 -20.02 1.33
CA GLY A 394 -32.66 -20.03 1.52
C GLY A 394 -32.22 -20.39 2.94
N LEU A 395 -32.93 -19.92 3.97
CA LEU A 395 -32.69 -20.28 5.38
C LEU A 395 -32.93 -21.79 5.60
N SER A 396 -33.86 -22.37 4.86
CA SER A 396 -34.20 -23.80 4.90
C SER A 396 -33.41 -24.66 3.89
N ASP A 397 -32.48 -24.08 3.11
CA ASP A 397 -31.71 -24.80 2.10
C ASP A 397 -30.73 -25.78 2.77
N PRO A 398 -30.57 -27.01 2.27
CA PRO A 398 -29.62 -27.96 2.86
C PRO A 398 -28.14 -27.55 2.70
N THR A 399 -27.84 -26.56 1.85
CA THR A 399 -26.48 -26.10 1.58
C THR A 399 -26.10 -24.95 2.53
N PRO A 400 -25.09 -25.12 3.42
CA PRO A 400 -24.73 -24.09 4.40
C PRO A 400 -24.43 -22.72 3.79
N MET A 401 -23.77 -22.67 2.62
CA MET A 401 -23.47 -21.43 1.93
C MET A 401 -24.73 -20.63 1.54
N VAL A 402 -25.84 -21.31 1.18
CA VAL A 402 -27.12 -20.66 0.85
C VAL A 402 -27.79 -20.16 2.11
N GLN A 403 -27.80 -20.96 3.18
CA GLN A 403 -28.32 -20.56 4.49
C GLN A 403 -27.60 -19.31 5.02
N HIS A 404 -26.27 -19.29 4.92
CA HIS A 404 -25.45 -18.16 5.33
C HIS A 404 -25.80 -16.92 4.51
N ALA A 405 -25.93 -17.05 3.19
CA ALA A 405 -26.31 -15.94 2.32
C ALA A 405 -27.74 -15.44 2.59
N ALA A 406 -28.68 -16.33 2.91
CA ALA A 406 -30.05 -15.97 3.26
C ALA A 406 -30.12 -15.22 4.60
N ALA A 407 -29.34 -15.66 5.59
CA ALA A 407 -29.23 -14.94 6.86
C ALA A 407 -28.63 -13.54 6.64
N TRP A 408 -27.61 -13.41 5.77
CA TRP A 408 -27.05 -12.12 5.37
C TRP A 408 -28.08 -11.22 4.68
N ALA A 409 -28.90 -11.80 3.80
CA ALA A 409 -29.98 -11.08 3.15
C ALA A 409 -30.99 -10.54 4.17
N LEU A 410 -31.40 -11.38 5.14
CA LEU A 410 -32.36 -11.02 6.18
C LEU A 410 -31.92 -9.80 7.00
N ILE A 411 -30.63 -9.70 7.35
CA ILE A 411 -30.07 -8.52 8.00
C ILE A 411 -30.22 -7.28 7.11
N GLY A 412 -29.71 -7.40 5.88
CA GLY A 412 -29.54 -6.26 4.99
C GLY A 412 -30.84 -5.60 4.55
N THR A 413 -31.91 -6.39 4.46
CA THR A 413 -33.25 -5.91 4.08
C THR A 413 -34.13 -5.52 5.26
N ASP A 414 -33.64 -5.68 6.50
CA ASP A 414 -34.35 -5.29 7.72
C ASP A 414 -35.77 -5.86 7.84
N TYR A 415 -35.94 -7.16 7.54
CA TYR A 415 -37.28 -7.77 7.60
C TYR A 415 -37.75 -7.96 9.04
N PRO A 416 -39.00 -7.61 9.37
CA PRO A 416 -39.53 -7.73 10.74
C PRO A 416 -40.05 -9.15 11.08
N ASP A 417 -40.02 -10.11 10.15
CA ASP A 417 -40.62 -11.44 10.33
C ASP A 417 -39.88 -12.28 11.37
N SER A 418 -40.47 -12.40 12.56
CA SER A 418 -39.91 -13.14 13.69
C SER A 418 -39.66 -14.62 13.40
N ASP A 419 -40.46 -15.24 12.54
CA ASP A 419 -40.35 -16.66 12.25
C ASP A 419 -39.08 -16.96 11.44
N LEU A 420 -38.70 -16.05 10.54
CA LEU A 420 -37.45 -16.17 9.78
C LEU A 420 -36.22 -15.94 10.68
N TRP A 421 -36.30 -14.96 11.58
CA TRP A 421 -35.23 -14.67 12.53
C TRP A 421 -35.00 -15.82 13.52
N ALA A 422 -36.03 -16.57 13.88
CA ALA A 422 -35.91 -17.76 14.75
C ALA A 422 -35.03 -18.88 14.14
N LEU A 423 -34.82 -18.90 12.82
CA LEU A 423 -33.94 -19.88 12.15
C LEU A 423 -32.45 -19.49 12.20
N VAL A 424 -32.15 -18.20 12.40
CA VAL A 424 -30.78 -17.65 12.34
C VAL A 424 -29.83 -18.25 13.38
N PRO A 425 -30.22 -18.52 14.64
CA PRO A 425 -29.30 -19.09 15.63
C PRO A 425 -28.70 -20.43 15.20
N GLY A 426 -29.52 -21.33 14.63
CA GLY A 426 -29.03 -22.62 14.13
C GLY A 426 -28.02 -22.47 12.99
N ILE A 427 -28.25 -21.48 12.11
CA ILE A 427 -27.37 -21.20 10.97
C ILE A 427 -26.03 -20.64 11.43
N LEU A 428 -26.02 -19.72 12.40
CA LEU A 428 -24.79 -19.13 12.93
C LEU A 428 -23.84 -20.16 13.55
N GLY A 429 -24.36 -21.23 14.14
CA GLY A 429 -23.55 -22.34 14.63
C GLY A 429 -22.77 -23.09 13.56
N THR A 430 -23.22 -23.01 12.31
CA THR A 430 -22.53 -23.63 11.16
C THR A 430 -21.53 -22.68 10.49
N MET A 431 -21.52 -21.40 10.87
CA MET A 431 -20.57 -20.42 10.35
C MET A 431 -19.20 -20.55 11.04
N GLY A 432 -18.14 -20.16 10.35
CA GLY A 432 -16.86 -19.93 11.02
C GLY A 432 -16.98 -18.78 12.03
N ALA A 433 -16.21 -18.82 13.12
CA ALA A 433 -16.27 -17.81 14.17
C ALA A 433 -16.09 -16.36 13.64
N GLY A 434 -15.23 -16.18 12.64
CA GLY A 434 -15.05 -14.88 11.98
C GLY A 434 -16.29 -14.39 11.22
N ASP A 435 -16.96 -15.29 10.49
CA ASP A 435 -18.18 -14.97 9.75
C ASP A 435 -19.35 -14.68 10.70
N ALA A 436 -19.47 -15.45 11.78
CA ALA A 436 -20.47 -15.21 12.82
C ALA A 436 -20.25 -13.87 13.54
N THR A 437 -19.00 -13.53 13.85
CA THR A 437 -18.64 -12.23 14.45
C THR A 437 -18.99 -11.07 13.52
N TYR A 438 -18.67 -11.22 12.22
CA TYR A 438 -18.99 -10.22 11.21
C TYR A 438 -20.51 -10.06 11.04
N PHE A 439 -21.25 -11.17 11.05
CA PHE A 439 -22.72 -11.19 11.02
C PHE A 439 -23.32 -10.41 12.19
N ILE A 440 -22.92 -10.73 13.42
CA ILE A 440 -23.39 -10.05 14.64
C ILE A 440 -23.14 -8.53 14.56
N SER A 441 -21.95 -8.14 14.10
CA SER A 441 -21.57 -6.74 13.96
C SER A 441 -22.44 -6.00 12.95
N MET A 442 -22.74 -6.64 11.81
CA MET A 442 -23.57 -6.05 10.76
C MET A 442 -25.05 -5.98 11.14
N THR A 443 -25.58 -6.96 11.89
CA THR A 443 -26.96 -6.90 12.42
C THR A 443 -27.19 -5.63 13.24
N MET A 444 -26.21 -5.26 14.07
CA MET A 444 -26.29 -4.07 14.93
C MET A 444 -25.99 -2.75 14.22
N ALA A 445 -25.43 -2.79 13.00
CA ALA A 445 -25.25 -1.61 12.16
C ALA A 445 -26.54 -1.20 11.42
N SER A 446 -27.54 -2.08 11.38
CA SER A 446 -28.88 -1.82 10.85
C SER A 446 -29.83 -1.35 11.95
N SER A 447 -31.10 -1.05 11.62
CA SER A 447 -32.09 -0.67 12.64
C SER A 447 -32.20 -1.76 13.72
N ILE A 448 -32.21 -1.36 15.00
CA ILE A 448 -32.41 -2.31 16.09
C ILE A 448 -33.90 -2.55 16.25
N THR A 449 -34.30 -3.81 16.11
CA THR A 449 -35.66 -4.26 16.42
C THR A 449 -35.60 -5.28 17.56
N GLU A 450 -36.70 -5.44 18.30
CA GLU A 450 -36.80 -6.46 19.36
C GLU A 450 -36.45 -7.85 18.82
N THR A 451 -36.95 -8.19 17.63
CA THR A 451 -36.68 -9.46 16.95
C THR A 451 -35.18 -9.72 16.76
N LYS A 452 -34.42 -8.71 16.31
CA LYS A 452 -32.96 -8.84 16.13
C LYS A 452 -32.24 -9.01 17.45
N VAL A 453 -32.59 -8.21 18.46
CA VAL A 453 -31.97 -8.30 19.79
C VAL A 453 -32.23 -9.68 20.39
N ARG A 454 -33.47 -10.17 20.34
CA ARG A 454 -33.84 -11.50 20.80
C ARG A 454 -33.03 -12.57 20.09
N THR A 455 -32.93 -12.50 18.76
CA THR A 455 -32.12 -13.45 17.98
C THR A 455 -30.66 -13.46 18.40
N LEU A 456 -30.04 -12.28 18.60
CA LEU A 456 -28.64 -12.20 19.03
C LEU A 456 -28.44 -12.75 20.44
N LEU A 457 -29.40 -12.57 21.34
CA LEU A 457 -29.38 -13.16 22.68
C LEU A 457 -29.55 -14.69 22.62
N ASP A 458 -30.42 -15.20 21.74
CA ASP A 458 -30.60 -16.64 21.52
C ASP A 458 -29.31 -17.27 20.95
N VAL A 459 -28.63 -16.59 20.03
CA VAL A 459 -27.31 -16.98 19.52
C VAL A 459 -26.30 -17.05 20.66
N ALA A 460 -26.23 -16.03 21.50
CA ALA A 460 -25.31 -15.97 22.63
C ALA A 460 -25.64 -16.99 23.73
N ALA A 461 -26.91 -17.39 23.87
CA ALA A 461 -27.32 -18.49 24.73
C ALA A 461 -26.87 -19.84 24.18
N MET A 462 -27.05 -20.08 22.87
CA MET A 462 -26.69 -21.33 22.20
C MET A 462 -25.17 -21.49 22.04
N TYR A 463 -24.44 -20.41 21.81
CA TYR A 463 -22.99 -20.39 21.58
C TYR A 463 -22.29 -19.42 22.54
N PRO A 464 -21.90 -19.87 23.75
CA PRO A 464 -21.27 -19.01 24.75
C PRO A 464 -20.03 -18.24 24.26
N VAL A 465 -19.28 -18.81 23.30
CA VAL A 465 -18.11 -18.15 22.70
C VAL A 465 -18.44 -16.82 21.99
N LEU A 466 -19.69 -16.65 21.52
CA LEU A 466 -20.15 -15.46 20.80
C LEU A 466 -20.70 -14.37 21.74
N ARG A 467 -20.87 -14.62 23.05
CA ARG A 467 -21.38 -13.63 24.02
C ARG A 467 -20.54 -12.34 24.03
N ARG A 468 -19.21 -12.49 23.92
CA ARG A 468 -18.29 -11.35 23.85
C ARG A 468 -18.55 -10.47 22.63
N ASP A 469 -18.80 -11.08 21.47
CA ASP A 469 -19.04 -10.35 20.22
C ASP A 469 -20.43 -9.72 20.19
N VAL A 470 -21.44 -10.38 20.78
CA VAL A 470 -22.78 -9.78 21.01
C VAL A 470 -22.68 -8.57 21.93
N ASN A 471 -21.96 -8.66 23.05
CA ASN A 471 -21.71 -7.52 23.93
C ASN A 471 -21.00 -6.37 23.19
N ARG A 472 -19.96 -6.67 22.41
CA ARG A 472 -19.27 -5.65 21.62
C ARG A 472 -20.22 -4.97 20.62
N ALA A 473 -21.07 -5.74 19.96
CA ALA A 473 -22.01 -5.21 18.98
C ALA A 473 -23.10 -4.34 19.64
N PHE A 474 -23.63 -4.73 20.80
CA PHE A 474 -24.54 -3.89 21.57
C PHE A 474 -23.88 -2.61 22.07
N ALA A 475 -22.64 -2.66 22.55
CA ALA A 475 -21.90 -1.47 22.99
C ALA A 475 -21.67 -0.44 21.87
N HIS A 476 -21.69 -0.86 20.60
CA HIS A 476 -21.55 0.04 19.46
C HIS A 476 -22.87 0.63 18.98
N CYS A 477 -24.01 0.13 19.45
CA CYS A 477 -25.29 0.60 18.96
C CYS A 477 -25.81 1.80 19.74
N ARG A 478 -26.20 2.84 19.00
CA ARG A 478 -26.56 4.16 19.54
C ARG A 478 -28.07 4.39 19.66
N GLU A 479 -28.89 3.48 19.16
CA GLU A 479 -30.33 3.68 19.00
C GLU A 479 -31.12 2.55 19.67
N PHE A 480 -30.95 2.41 20.98
CA PHE A 480 -31.77 1.48 21.75
C PHE A 480 -33.11 2.10 22.13
N GLN A 481 -34.16 1.29 22.03
CA GLN A 481 -35.48 1.61 22.53
C GLN A 481 -35.62 1.12 23.98
N ALA A 482 -36.33 1.87 24.82
CA ALA A 482 -36.55 1.51 26.23
C ALA A 482 -37.21 0.13 26.40
N GLU A 483 -38.02 -0.28 25.43
CA GLU A 483 -38.72 -1.57 25.38
C GLU A 483 -37.76 -2.78 25.34
N LEU A 484 -36.50 -2.57 24.95
CA LEU A 484 -35.49 -3.62 24.86
C LEU A 484 -34.79 -3.91 26.21
N LEU A 485 -34.87 -2.99 27.18
CA LEU A 485 -34.18 -3.12 28.47
C LEU A 485 -34.59 -4.37 29.28
N PRO A 486 -35.88 -4.75 29.38
CA PRO A 486 -36.28 -5.97 30.08
C PRO A 486 -35.64 -7.24 29.48
N LEU A 487 -35.53 -7.29 28.16
CA LEU A 487 -34.95 -8.43 27.44
C LEU A 487 -33.44 -8.56 27.73
N LEU A 488 -32.70 -7.44 27.68
CA LEU A 488 -31.27 -7.41 28.00
C LEU A 488 -31.01 -7.79 29.47
N ARG A 489 -31.81 -7.27 30.42
CA ARG A 489 -31.69 -7.61 31.85
C ARG A 489 -31.95 -9.10 32.09
N SER A 490 -32.95 -9.68 31.42
CA SER A 490 -33.23 -11.11 31.51
C SER A 490 -32.05 -11.95 31.02
N ALA A 491 -31.41 -11.55 29.92
CA ALA A 491 -30.23 -12.25 29.41
C ALA A 491 -29.00 -12.11 30.33
N ALA A 492 -28.76 -10.92 30.89
CA ALA A 492 -27.67 -10.71 31.86
C ALA A 492 -27.85 -11.60 33.10
N ALA A 493 -29.07 -11.68 33.63
CA ALA A 493 -29.40 -12.57 34.75
C ALA A 493 -29.17 -14.06 34.40
N ALA A 494 -29.58 -14.48 33.20
CA ALA A 494 -29.38 -15.84 32.72
C ALA A 494 -27.87 -16.17 32.57
N TRP A 495 -27.08 -15.28 31.98
CA TRP A 495 -25.63 -15.49 31.81
C TRP A 495 -24.87 -15.54 33.14
N ARG A 496 -25.28 -14.73 34.12
CA ARG A 496 -24.76 -14.80 35.49
C ARG A 496 -25.04 -16.16 36.13
N SER A 497 -26.26 -16.67 35.97
CA SER A 497 -26.64 -17.98 36.52
C SER A 497 -25.89 -19.16 35.87
N GLY A 498 -25.45 -18.99 34.62
CA GLY A 498 -24.66 -19.97 33.87
C GLY A 498 -23.15 -19.82 34.03
N GLU A 499 -22.67 -19.21 35.12
CA GLU A 499 -21.26 -19.01 35.46
C GLU A 499 -20.44 -18.13 34.48
N ASP A 500 -21.08 -17.35 33.61
CA ASP A 500 -20.40 -16.42 32.69
C ASP A 500 -20.49 -14.97 33.18
N GLU A 501 -19.99 -14.78 34.38
CA GLU A 501 -19.98 -13.51 35.09
C GLU A 501 -19.29 -12.36 34.31
N PRO A 502 -18.17 -12.57 33.56
CA PRO A 502 -17.57 -11.50 32.75
C PRO A 502 -18.52 -10.95 31.67
N ASN A 503 -19.23 -11.81 30.94
CA ASN A 503 -20.16 -11.35 29.90
C ASN A 503 -21.46 -10.78 30.48
N ALA A 504 -21.93 -11.31 31.62
CA ALA A 504 -23.09 -10.77 32.33
C ALA A 504 -22.83 -9.33 32.79
N ARG A 505 -21.68 -9.07 33.43
CA ARG A 505 -21.27 -7.72 33.85
C ARG A 505 -21.14 -6.76 32.67
N ALA A 506 -20.49 -7.19 31.59
CA ALA A 506 -20.36 -6.37 30.39
C ALA A 506 -21.73 -5.99 29.77
N LEU A 507 -22.73 -6.89 29.84
CA LEU A 507 -24.07 -6.58 29.38
C LEU A 507 -24.81 -5.60 30.31
N GLU A 508 -24.59 -5.68 31.63
CA GLU A 508 -25.14 -4.73 32.61
C GLU A 508 -24.55 -3.32 32.47
N ASP A 509 -23.25 -3.22 32.18
CA ASP A 509 -22.61 -1.95 31.87
C ASP A 509 -23.26 -1.31 30.63
N ILE A 510 -23.56 -2.10 29.60
CA ILE A 510 -24.28 -1.64 28.39
C ILE A 510 -25.70 -1.21 28.73
N ILE A 511 -26.44 -1.97 29.54
CA ILE A 511 -27.79 -1.60 30.00
C ILE A 511 -27.77 -0.25 30.72
N THR A 512 -26.79 -0.02 31.59
CA THR A 512 -26.62 1.25 32.31
C THR A 512 -26.37 2.41 31.35
N LEU A 513 -25.50 2.21 30.36
CA LEU A 513 -25.23 3.22 29.31
C LEU A 513 -26.48 3.56 28.50
N ILE A 514 -27.31 2.56 28.16
CA ILE A 514 -28.57 2.76 27.44
C ILE A 514 -29.56 3.56 28.30
N GLU A 515 -29.70 3.23 29.58
CA GLU A 515 -30.58 3.96 30.51
C GLU A 515 -30.17 5.43 30.64
N ASP A 516 -28.87 5.70 30.76
CA ASP A 516 -28.35 7.07 30.85
C ASP A 516 -28.58 7.86 29.56
N ASP A 517 -28.36 7.25 28.39
CA ASP A 517 -28.67 7.87 27.09
C ASP A 517 -30.18 8.16 26.94
N LEU A 518 -31.05 7.22 27.34
CA LEU A 518 -32.50 7.41 27.34
C LEU A 518 -32.94 8.53 28.30
N ARG A 519 -32.33 8.64 29.49
CA ARG A 519 -32.58 9.77 30.42
C ARG A 519 -32.15 11.09 29.82
N MET A 520 -30.98 11.14 29.16
CA MET A 520 -30.48 12.35 28.52
C MET A 520 -31.35 12.79 27.32
N ARG A 521 -31.95 11.85 26.58
CA ARG A 521 -32.89 12.13 25.48
C ARG A 521 -34.30 12.47 25.98
N GLY A 522 -34.77 11.80 27.03
CA GLY A 522 -36.11 11.97 27.61
C GLY A 522 -36.23 13.14 28.60
N GLY A 523 -35.12 13.70 29.07
CA GLY A 523 -35.06 14.83 30.02
C GLY A 523 -35.50 16.18 29.45
N GLY A 524 -36.22 16.19 28.32
CA GLY A 524 -36.80 17.38 27.71
C GLY A 524 -38.22 17.71 28.15
N ASP A 525 -39.07 16.74 28.55
CA ASP A 525 -40.47 17.05 28.94
C ASP A 525 -41.30 15.87 29.52
N ILE A 526 -40.69 14.90 30.22
CA ILE A 526 -41.46 13.76 30.79
C ILE A 526 -42.08 14.07 32.17
N ASP A 527 -41.81 15.22 32.79
CA ASP A 527 -42.33 15.52 34.13
C ASP A 527 -42.61 17.02 34.39
N GLN A 528 -43.24 17.72 33.45
CA GLN A 528 -44.17 18.78 33.84
C GLN A 528 -45.57 18.17 33.81
N GLY A 529 -45.92 17.49 34.91
CA GLY A 529 -47.33 17.17 35.20
C GLY A 529 -48.19 18.43 35.02
N PRO A 530 -49.48 18.29 34.67
CA PRO A 530 -50.34 19.41 34.33
C PRO A 530 -50.23 20.47 35.43
N GLU A 531 -49.60 21.58 35.08
CA GLU A 531 -49.55 22.77 35.92
C GLU A 531 -51.00 23.08 36.25
N GLN A 532 -51.36 22.88 37.53
CA GLN A 532 -52.68 23.21 38.04
C GLN A 532 -52.91 24.68 37.75
N THR A 533 -53.68 24.95 36.69
CA THR A 533 -54.22 26.26 36.43
C THR A 533 -55.30 26.46 37.48
N GLU A 534 -54.93 27.06 38.62
CA GLU A 534 -55.88 27.70 39.51
C GLU A 534 -56.48 28.90 38.78
N GLU A 535 -57.71 28.74 38.28
CA GLU A 535 -58.72 29.79 38.19
C GLU A 535 -60.12 29.23 38.48
#